data_AF-A0A355QIK2-F1
#
_entry.id   AF-A0A355QIK2-F1
#
_cell.length_a   1.000
_cell.length_b   1.000
_cell.length_c   1.000
_cell.angle_alpha   90.00
_cell.angle_beta   90.00
_cell.angle_gamma   90.00
#
_symmetry.space_group_name_H-M   'P 1'
#
loop_
_entity.id
_entity.type
_entity.pdbx_description
1 polymer ?
#
loop_
_entity_poly.entity_id
_entity_poly.type
_entity_poly.pdbx_seq_one_letter_code
_entity_poly.pdbx_strand_id
1 'polypeptide(L)' 'LQNAEALAGIAYTQVVRPGAPVSYGGFTSNVDMRSGSPAFGTP' A
#
# COMPACT_ATOMS: atom_id res chain seq x y z
N LEU A 1 0.63 2.26 8.04
CA LEU A 1 1.48 1.15 7.57
C LEU A 1 1.82 1.29 6.09
N GLN A 2 0.80 1.32 5.21
CA GLN A 2 0.98 1.37 3.74
C GLN A 2 1.99 2.38 3.21
N ASN A 3 2.01 3.61 3.71
CA ASN A 3 3.01 4.59 3.26
C ASN A 3 4.44 4.12 3.51
N ALA A 4 4.71 3.57 4.70
CA ALA A 4 6.03 3.05 5.02
C ALA A 4 6.40 1.84 4.15
N GLU A 5 5.45 0.95 3.87
CA GLU A 5 5.64 -0.22 3.00
C GLU A 5 5.92 0.20 1.55
N ALA A 6 5.15 1.15 1.04
CA ALA A 6 5.33 1.69 -0.31
C ALA A 6 6.68 2.41 -0.45
N LEU A 7 7.08 3.21 0.54
CA LEU A 7 8.39 3.88 0.53
C LEU A 7 9.54 2.89 0.64
N ALA A 8 9.42 1.83 1.44
CA ALA A 8 10.41 0.76 1.52
C ALA A 8 10.59 0.05 0.17
N GLY A 9 9.48 -0.29 -0.51
CA GLY A 9 9.49 -0.87 -1.85
C GLY A 9 10.13 0.05 -2.88
N ILE A 10 9.73 1.33 -2.90
CA ILE A 10 10.31 2.34 -3.80
C ILE A 10 11.82 2.49 -3.55
N ALA A 11 12.25 2.65 -2.30
CA ALA A 11 13.67 2.77 -1.97
C ALA A 11 14.46 1.52 -2.42
N TYR A 12 13.92 0.33 -2.19
CA TYR A 12 14.55 -0.92 -2.61
C TYR A 12 14.70 -1.02 -4.14
N THR A 13 13.68 -0.63 -4.90
CA THR A 13 13.78 -0.63 -6.38
C THR A 13 14.89 0.28 -6.89
N GLN A 14 15.17 1.40 -6.22
CA GLN A 14 16.27 2.30 -6.59
C GLN A 14 17.65 1.71 -6.27
N VAL A 15 17.76 0.82 -5.26
CA VAL A 15 18.99 0.06 -5.01
C VAL A 15 19.26 -0.95 -6.13
N VAL A 16 18.22 -1.61 -6.64
CA VAL A 16 18.35 -2.60 -7.72
C VAL A 16 18.71 -1.94 -9.05
N ARG A 17 18.05 -0.83 -9.40
CA ARG A 17 18.32 -0.05 -10.61
C ARG A 17 18.00 1.42 -10.37
N PRO A 18 19.02 2.30 -10.29
CA PRO A 18 18.80 3.73 -10.21
C PRO A 18 17.96 4.22 -11.39
N GLY A 19 16.88 4.97 -11.10
CA GLY A 19 15.96 5.49 -12.10
C GLY A 19 14.94 4.48 -12.62
N ALA A 20 14.79 3.32 -11.97
CA ALA A 20 13.70 2.40 -12.28
C ALA A 20 12.34 3.10 -12.08
N PRO A 21 11.43 3.05 -13.06
CA PRO A 21 10.11 3.65 -12.92
C PRO A 21 9.31 2.89 -11.86
N VAL A 22 8.61 3.65 -11.01
CA VAL A 22 7.78 3.12 -9.92
C VAL A 22 6.48 3.92 -9.83
N SER A 23 5.44 3.29 -9.30
CA SER A 23 4.17 3.94 -8.98
C SER A 23 3.85 3.75 -7.50
N TYR A 24 3.38 4.81 -6.85
CA TYR A 24 2.93 4.76 -5.47
C TYR A 24 1.43 4.47 -5.44
N GLY A 25 1.04 3.35 -4.83
CA GLY A 25 -0.35 2.92 -4.73
C GLY A 25 -0.62 2.26 -3.38
N GLY A 26 -1.87 2.36 -2.92
CA GLY A 26 -2.32 1.77 -1.66
C GLY A 26 -3.73 1.22 -1.82
N PHE A 27 -3.95 -0.01 -1.34
CA PHE A 27 -5.27 -0.63 -1.31
C PHE A 27 -5.74 -0.70 0.14
N THR A 28 -6.58 0.25 0.54
CA THR A 28 -7.12 0.31 1.90
C THR A 28 -8.60 -0.04 1.89
N SER A 29 -9.00 -0.90 2.83
CA SER A 29 -10.39 -1.20 3.16
C SER A 29 -10.51 -1.28 4.67
N ASN A 30 -11.66 -0.87 5.21
CA ASN A 30 -11.95 -1.11 6.61
C ASN A 30 -12.42 -2.56 6.80
N VAL A 31 -12.54 -2.98 8.05
CA VAL A 31 -13.10 -4.30 8.41
C VAL A 31 -14.41 -4.07 9.15
N ASP A 32 -15.49 -4.70 8.69
CA ASP A 32 -16.74 -4.71 9.43
C ASP A 32 -16.56 -5.50 10.74
N MET A 33 -16.79 -4.86 11.89
CA MET A 33 -16.51 -5.48 13.19
C MET A 33 -17.47 -6.60 13.57
N ARG A 34 -18.62 -6.72 12.89
CA ARG A 34 -19.63 -7.76 13.18
C ARG A 34 -19.34 -9.05 12.42
N SER A 35 -19.06 -8.93 11.13
CA SER A 35 -18.87 -10.05 10.21
C SER A 35 -17.40 -10.34 9.91
N GLY A 36 -16.50 -9.41 10.21
CA GLY A 36 -15.08 -9.48 9.86
C GLY A 36 -14.80 -9.32 8.36
N SER A 37 -15.83 -9.01 7.55
CA SER A 37 -15.67 -8.88 6.11
C SER A 37 -14.99 -7.55 5.74
N PRO A 38 -14.28 -7.50 4.59
CA PRO A 38 -13.82 -6.24 4.03
C PRO A 38 -14.98 -5.27 3.79
N ALA A 39 -14.88 -4.08 4.36
CA ALA A 39 -15.83 -3.00 4.18
C ALA A 39 -15.26 -2.00 3.16
N PHE A 40 -15.98 -1.87 2.04
CA PHE A 40 -15.68 -0.90 0.97
C PHE A 40 -16.72 0.22 1.00
N GLY A 41 -16.30 1.46 0.72
CA GLY A 41 -17.20 2.61 0.67
C GLY A 41 -17.61 3.19 2.03
N THR A 42 -16.96 2.77 3.11
CA THR A 42 -17.07 3.42 4.43
C THR A 42 -16.24 4.70 4.47
N PRO A 43 -16.64 5.73 5.25
CA PRO A 43 -15.87 6.97 5.43
C PRO A 43 -14.43 6.75 5.93
#